data_AF-A0A7D4ATA8-F1
#
_entry.id   AF-A0A7D4ATA8-F1
#
_cell.length_a   1.000
_cell.length_b   1.000
_cell.length_c   1.000
_cell.angle_alpha   90.00
_cell.angle_beta   90.00
_cell.angle_gamma   90.00
#
_symmetry.space_group_name_H-M   'P 1'
#
loop_
_entity.id
_entity.type
_entity.pdbx_description
1 polymer ?
#
loop_
_entity_poly.entity_id
_entity_poly.type
_entity_poly.pdbx_seq_one_letter_code
_entity_poly.pdbx_strand_id
1 'polypeptide(L)'
;MLGSTKSFLAAIFVILLQLFPLTGVFLMIFLAMTWSIILVNLGFILLIKEVWEGRAPRWASAFPMLWFGGYMIAAIYSHYEASRLVEQVDTENASQRFAFDAERMDAVFLRGEDYQVRELVRDYDLPRAFISYERPHGVLETHANWMEDHSCPPTGRWDSRRPDPWSNTSQSFTSVYAHSTDPSSPRRTIPGLCLYSGKREPTRRIMQIEVARQVETKGIVNTETQTLSITSPDGSRGELHSLRVKPLRWLPMPIAGCGLVSSVSKWECVFDFLRKKTIDSEDYNRPPMLVIARALGLNERQF
;
A
#
# COMPACT_ATOMS: atom_id res chain seq x y z
N MET A 1 25.33 -28.73 20.40
CA MET A 1 25.26 -28.33 18.97
C MET A 1 23.82 -28.47 18.49
N LEU A 2 23.24 -27.42 17.92
CA LEU A 2 21.93 -27.47 17.27
C LEU A 2 22.14 -28.08 15.88
N GLY A 3 21.48 -29.21 15.59
CA GLY A 3 21.53 -29.85 14.27
C GLY A 3 20.39 -29.38 13.38
N SER A 4 20.52 -29.54 12.06
CA SER A 4 19.53 -29.11 11.06
C SER A 4 18.13 -29.63 11.38
N THR A 5 18.00 -30.91 11.76
CA THR A 5 16.75 -31.55 12.17
C THR A 5 16.06 -30.82 13.33
N LYS A 6 16.82 -30.34 14.31
CA LYS A 6 16.25 -29.63 15.47
C LYS A 6 15.66 -28.28 15.05
N SER A 7 16.30 -27.57 14.13
CA SER A 7 15.80 -26.31 13.60
C SER A 7 14.49 -26.51 12.82
N PHE A 8 14.41 -27.52 11.95
CA PHE A 8 13.18 -27.82 11.21
C PHE A 8 12.05 -28.27 12.14
N LEU A 9 12.34 -29.15 13.11
CA LEU A 9 11.34 -29.58 14.10
C LEU A 9 10.83 -28.41 14.95
N ALA A 10 11.71 -27.49 15.34
CA ALA A 10 11.30 -26.28 16.05
C ALA A 10 10.38 -25.41 15.19
N ALA A 11 10.66 -25.25 13.89
CA ALA A 11 9.79 -24.50 12.99
C ALA A 11 8.41 -25.15 12.87
N ILE A 12 8.37 -26.48 12.64
CA ILE A 12 7.12 -27.25 12.57
C ILE A 12 6.33 -27.12 13.87
N PHE A 13 6.99 -27.29 15.01
CA PHE A 13 6.34 -27.19 16.32
C PHE A 13 5.74 -25.81 16.56
N VAL A 14 6.46 -24.74 16.23
CA VAL A 14 5.96 -23.36 16.36
C VAL A 14 4.75 -23.13 15.45
N ILE A 15 4.77 -23.65 14.22
CA ILE A 15 3.64 -23.57 13.28
C ILE A 15 2.42 -24.33 13.84
N LEU A 16 2.62 -25.56 14.34
CA LEU A 16 1.55 -26.36 14.93
C LEU A 16 0.93 -25.68 16.15
N LEU A 17 1.73 -25.04 17.00
CA LEU A 17 1.22 -24.26 18.12
C LEU A 17 0.39 -23.04 17.68
N GLN A 18 0.66 -22.45 16.51
CA GLN A 18 -0.13 -21.33 16.00
C GLN A 18 -1.49 -21.75 15.41
N LEU A 19 -1.73 -23.06 15.19
CA LEU A 19 -3.04 -23.54 14.73
C LEU A 19 -4.15 -23.31 15.76
N PHE A 20 -3.81 -23.22 17.05
CA PHE A 20 -4.77 -22.93 18.11
C PHE A 20 -4.80 -21.42 18.41
N PRO A 21 -5.97 -20.77 18.43
CA PRO A 21 -6.07 -19.32 18.62
C PRO A 21 -5.43 -18.81 19.91
N LEU A 22 -5.62 -19.55 21.03
CA LEU A 22 -5.12 -19.13 22.33
C LEU A 22 -3.58 -19.02 22.34
N THR A 23 -2.88 -20.07 21.91
CA THR A 23 -1.42 -20.08 21.81
C THR A 23 -0.92 -19.18 20.68
N GLY A 24 -1.67 -19.09 19.57
CA GLY A 24 -1.37 -18.22 18.44
C GLY A 24 -1.28 -16.75 18.81
N VAL A 25 -2.20 -16.22 19.63
CA VAL A 25 -2.16 -14.83 20.09
C VAL A 25 -0.89 -14.54 20.90
N PHE A 26 -0.53 -15.42 21.85
CA PHE A 26 0.73 -15.26 22.59
C PHE A 26 1.95 -15.32 21.67
N LEU A 27 1.96 -16.25 20.72
CA LEU A 27 3.04 -16.39 19.75
C LEU A 27 3.15 -15.18 18.81
N MET A 28 2.04 -14.56 18.43
CA MET A 28 2.05 -13.30 17.66
C MET A 28 2.75 -12.17 18.42
N ILE A 29 2.56 -12.05 19.73
CA ILE A 29 3.25 -11.06 20.58
C ILE A 29 4.78 -11.27 20.51
N PHE A 30 5.23 -12.52 20.41
CA PHE A 30 6.64 -12.87 20.23
C PHE A 30 7.12 -12.91 18.78
N LEU A 31 6.33 -12.38 17.84
CA LEU A 31 6.63 -12.37 16.40
C LEU A 31 6.93 -13.76 15.84
N ALA A 32 6.29 -14.80 16.37
CA ALA A 32 6.58 -16.19 16.02
C ALA A 32 6.41 -16.50 14.52
N MET A 33 5.60 -15.72 13.80
CA MET A 33 5.50 -15.80 12.33
C MET A 33 6.86 -15.60 11.65
N THR A 34 7.71 -14.70 12.18
CA THR A 34 9.06 -14.42 11.66
C THR A 34 10.08 -15.49 12.04
N TRP A 35 9.79 -16.35 13.03
CA TRP A 35 10.71 -17.40 13.45
C TRP A 35 10.89 -18.44 12.35
N SER A 36 9.86 -18.67 11.53
CA SER A 36 9.95 -19.55 10.36
C SER A 36 11.03 -19.10 9.38
N ILE A 37 11.19 -17.78 9.16
CA ILE A 37 12.28 -17.21 8.35
C ILE A 37 13.63 -17.65 8.90
N ILE A 38 13.84 -17.52 10.22
CA ILE A 38 15.13 -17.81 10.85
C ILE A 38 15.37 -19.33 10.88
N LEU A 39 14.41 -20.11 11.40
CA LEU A 39 14.57 -21.53 11.66
C LEU A 39 14.72 -22.35 10.38
N VAL A 40 13.95 -22.04 9.33
CA VAL A 40 14.04 -22.77 8.05
C VAL A 40 15.37 -22.48 7.36
N ASN A 41 15.75 -21.21 7.22
CA ASN A 41 17.02 -20.85 6.58
C ASN A 41 18.22 -21.34 7.40
N LEU A 42 18.17 -21.23 8.73
CA LEU A 42 19.21 -21.79 9.61
C LEU A 42 19.29 -23.31 9.49
N GLY A 43 18.15 -24.01 9.41
CA GLY A 43 18.09 -25.46 9.20
C GLY A 43 18.81 -25.87 7.91
N PHE A 44 18.59 -25.15 6.81
CA PHE A 44 19.29 -25.40 5.55
C PHE A 44 20.79 -25.10 5.60
N ILE A 45 21.20 -24.00 6.24
CA ILE A 45 22.62 -23.67 6.43
C ILE A 45 23.32 -24.75 7.27
N LEU A 46 22.69 -25.20 8.36
CA LEU A 46 23.20 -26.27 9.21
C LEU A 46 23.27 -27.60 8.45
N LEU A 47 22.32 -27.89 7.55
CA LEU A 47 22.35 -29.10 6.73
C LEU A 47 23.55 -29.12 5.78
N ILE A 48 23.88 -27.98 5.14
CA ILE A 48 25.10 -27.86 4.33
C ILE A 48 26.34 -28.14 5.17
N LYS A 49 26.41 -27.57 6.37
CA LYS A 49 27.53 -27.78 7.29
C LYS A 49 27.67 -29.25 7.69
N GLU A 50 26.56 -29.92 8.03
CA GLU A 50 26.56 -31.35 8.39
C GLU A 50 27.00 -32.23 7.22
N VAL A 51 26.64 -31.89 5.98
CA VAL A 51 27.13 -32.57 4.78
C VAL A 51 28.64 -32.39 4.62
N TRP A 52 29.14 -31.17 4.84
CA TRP A 52 30.58 -30.86 4.72
C TRP A 52 31.42 -31.59 5.76
N GLU A 53 30.91 -31.74 6.97
CA GLU A 53 31.56 -32.48 8.07
C GLU A 53 31.37 -34.01 7.97
N GLY A 54 30.65 -34.51 6.95
CA GLY A 54 30.37 -35.93 6.78
C GLY A 54 29.35 -36.51 7.77
N ARG A 55 28.62 -35.64 8.51
CA ARG A 55 27.54 -36.03 9.43
C ARG A 55 26.22 -36.30 8.72
N ALA A 56 26.05 -35.79 7.51
CA ALA A 56 24.90 -36.03 6.64
C ALA A 56 25.36 -36.55 5.26
N PRO A 57 24.54 -37.35 4.56
CA PRO A 57 24.90 -37.85 3.25
C PRO A 57 24.96 -36.73 2.21
N ARG A 58 25.87 -36.81 1.24
CA ARG A 58 26.13 -35.75 0.25
C ARG A 58 24.89 -35.31 -0.54
N TRP A 59 23.98 -36.23 -0.84
CA TRP A 59 22.74 -35.92 -1.57
C TRP A 59 21.82 -34.97 -0.80
N ALA A 60 21.93 -34.88 0.53
CA ALA A 60 21.13 -33.94 1.33
C ALA A 60 21.43 -32.46 1.00
N SER A 61 22.58 -32.16 0.37
CA SER A 61 22.87 -30.83 -0.17
C SER A 61 21.93 -30.39 -1.31
N ALA A 62 21.23 -31.33 -1.95
CA ALA A 62 20.24 -31.00 -2.97
C ALA A 62 19.08 -30.16 -2.41
N PHE A 63 18.65 -30.39 -1.16
CA PHE A 63 17.55 -29.64 -0.56
C PHE A 63 17.83 -28.13 -0.41
N PRO A 64 18.94 -27.69 0.21
CA PRO A 64 19.24 -26.26 0.27
C PRO A 64 19.50 -25.68 -1.12
N MET A 65 20.10 -26.43 -2.05
CA MET A 65 20.27 -25.96 -3.43
C MET A 65 18.93 -25.71 -4.12
N LEU A 66 17.97 -26.63 -3.99
CA LEU A 66 16.62 -26.45 -4.53
C LEU A 66 15.87 -25.31 -3.83
N TRP A 67 16.01 -25.19 -2.50
CA TRP A 67 15.38 -24.13 -1.72
C TRP A 67 15.87 -22.74 -2.14
N PHE A 68 17.18 -22.49 -2.06
CA PHE A 68 17.74 -21.19 -2.39
C PHE A 68 17.77 -20.93 -3.90
N GLY A 69 18.14 -21.93 -4.70
CA GLY A 69 18.22 -21.81 -6.16
C GLY A 69 16.83 -21.67 -6.81
N GLY A 70 15.87 -22.52 -6.41
CA GLY A 70 14.50 -22.42 -6.89
C GLY A 70 13.84 -21.11 -6.48
N TYR A 71 14.05 -20.67 -5.24
CA TYR A 71 13.56 -19.37 -4.78
C TYR A 71 14.20 -18.20 -5.56
N MET A 72 15.51 -18.25 -5.81
CA MET A 72 16.19 -17.19 -6.55
C MET A 72 15.64 -17.04 -7.98
N ILE A 73 15.40 -18.17 -8.66
CA ILE A 73 14.75 -18.16 -9.99
C ILE A 73 13.34 -17.54 -9.89
N ALA A 74 12.56 -17.94 -8.90
CA ALA A 74 11.23 -17.36 -8.65
C ALA A 74 11.27 -15.86 -8.36
N ALA A 75 12.25 -15.39 -7.59
CA ALA A 75 12.45 -13.98 -7.29
C ALA A 75 12.85 -13.18 -8.55
N ILE A 76 13.79 -13.68 -9.35
CA ILE A 76 14.17 -13.08 -10.63
C ILE A 76 12.96 -12.94 -11.55
N TYR A 77 12.20 -14.03 -11.73
CA TYR A 77 10.99 -14.01 -12.56
C TYR A 77 9.93 -13.04 -12.02
N SER A 78 9.72 -13.01 -10.70
CA SER A 78 8.81 -12.08 -10.04
C SER A 78 9.19 -10.62 -10.27
N HIS A 79 10.48 -10.28 -10.26
CA HIS A 79 10.97 -8.92 -10.52
C HIS A 79 10.89 -8.54 -12.00
N TYR A 80 11.14 -9.50 -12.89
CA TYR A 80 10.96 -9.31 -14.33
C TYR A 80 9.50 -9.04 -14.69
N GLU A 81 8.57 -9.85 -14.19
CA GLU A 81 7.13 -9.69 -14.40
C GLU A 81 6.63 -8.35 -13.82
N ALA A 82 7.10 -7.96 -12.63
CA ALA A 82 6.80 -6.65 -12.05
C ALA A 82 7.25 -5.49 -12.96
N SER A 83 8.47 -5.55 -13.49
CA SER A 83 9.01 -4.50 -14.37
C SER A 83 8.22 -4.40 -15.68
N ARG A 84 7.87 -5.54 -16.28
CA ARG A 84 7.07 -5.59 -17.50
C ARG A 84 5.66 -5.00 -17.30
N LEU A 85 4.99 -5.32 -16.19
CA LEU A 85 3.65 -4.78 -15.90
C LEU A 85 3.68 -3.27 -15.70
N VAL A 86 4.74 -2.76 -15.08
CA VAL A 86 4.94 -1.32 -14.90
C VAL A 86 5.15 -0.63 -16.24
N GLU A 87 6.01 -1.16 -17.10
CA GLU A 87 6.23 -0.63 -18.45
C GLU A 87 4.95 -0.63 -19.29
N GLN A 88 4.16 -1.71 -19.19
CA GLN A 88 2.86 -1.80 -19.86
C GLN A 88 1.92 -0.69 -19.40
N VAL A 89 1.73 -0.53 -18.08
CA VAL A 89 0.84 0.50 -17.52
C VAL A 89 1.35 1.91 -17.82
N ASP A 90 2.65 2.15 -17.77
CA ASP A 90 3.25 3.44 -18.12
C ASP A 90 3.01 3.75 -19.60
N THR A 91 3.11 2.76 -20.50
CA THR A 91 2.84 2.91 -21.93
C THR A 91 1.36 3.19 -22.21
N GLU A 92 0.45 2.46 -21.56
CA GLU A 92 -1.01 2.67 -21.68
C GLU A 92 -1.44 4.05 -21.17
N ASN A 93 -0.83 4.52 -20.08
CA ASN A 93 -1.11 5.83 -19.50
C ASN A 93 -0.42 6.98 -20.25
N ALA A 94 0.66 6.73 -21.00
CA ALA A 94 1.47 7.79 -21.62
C ALA A 94 0.67 8.65 -22.61
N SER A 95 -0.33 8.07 -23.28
CA SER A 95 -1.22 8.79 -24.21
C SER A 95 -2.37 9.53 -23.51
N GLN A 96 -2.59 9.29 -22.22
CA GLN A 96 -3.72 9.82 -21.48
C GLN A 96 -3.32 11.12 -20.80
N ARG A 97 -3.62 12.24 -21.45
CA ARG A 97 -3.45 13.59 -20.88
C ARG A 97 -4.73 14.37 -21.02
N PHE A 98 -5.13 15.03 -19.95
CA PHE A 98 -6.34 15.83 -19.89
C PHE A 98 -5.96 17.30 -19.68
N ALA A 99 -6.61 18.19 -20.42
CA ALA A 99 -6.46 19.62 -20.21
C ALA A 99 -7.14 20.03 -18.89
N PHE A 100 -6.40 19.94 -17.80
CA PHE A 100 -6.84 20.34 -16.47
C PHE A 100 -6.21 21.67 -16.07
N ASP A 101 -7.05 22.59 -15.62
CA ASP A 101 -6.64 23.90 -15.10
C ASP A 101 -7.23 24.04 -13.70
N ALA A 102 -6.36 23.98 -12.69
CA ALA A 102 -6.72 24.02 -11.28
C ALA A 102 -7.40 25.33 -10.86
N GLU A 103 -7.30 26.40 -11.64
CA GLU A 103 -7.99 27.67 -11.38
C GLU A 103 -9.40 27.69 -11.99
N ARG A 104 -9.63 26.93 -13.06
CA ARG A 104 -10.88 26.94 -13.84
C ARG A 104 -11.72 25.68 -13.69
N MET A 105 -11.18 24.64 -13.06
CA MET A 105 -11.82 23.35 -12.88
C MET A 105 -11.70 22.86 -11.44
N ASP A 106 -12.64 22.00 -11.06
CA ASP A 106 -12.65 21.27 -9.80
C ASP A 106 -12.54 19.76 -10.12
N ALA A 107 -11.59 19.07 -9.48
CA ALA A 107 -11.48 17.61 -9.55
C ALA A 107 -12.48 16.97 -8.58
N VAL A 108 -13.37 16.11 -9.08
CA VAL A 108 -14.46 15.50 -8.30
C VAL A 108 -14.40 13.98 -8.41
N PHE A 109 -14.17 13.30 -7.30
CA PHE A 109 -14.13 11.85 -7.19
C PHE A 109 -15.52 11.27 -6.99
N LEU A 110 -16.07 10.51 -7.95
CA LEU A 110 -17.47 10.04 -7.88
C LEU A 110 -17.71 8.89 -6.88
N ARG A 111 -16.66 8.08 -6.63
CA ARG A 111 -16.69 6.90 -5.74
C ARG A 111 -15.36 6.73 -5.01
N GLY A 112 -14.72 7.85 -4.69
CA GLY A 112 -13.41 7.85 -4.05
C GLY A 112 -13.47 7.46 -2.58
N GLU A 113 -12.30 7.40 -1.97
CA GLU A 113 -12.16 7.43 -0.51
C GLU A 113 -11.56 8.79 -0.10
N ASP A 114 -11.94 9.30 1.07
CA ASP A 114 -11.52 10.63 1.54
C ASP A 114 -9.98 10.79 1.58
N TYR A 115 -9.24 9.72 1.94
CA TYR A 115 -7.78 9.76 1.92
C TYR A 115 -7.20 10.05 0.52
N GLN A 116 -7.87 9.64 -0.56
CA GLN A 116 -7.40 9.85 -1.93
C GLN A 116 -7.42 11.33 -2.28
N VAL A 117 -8.54 12.00 -1.98
CA VAL A 117 -8.71 13.45 -2.18
C VAL A 117 -7.69 14.23 -1.35
N ARG A 118 -7.51 13.84 -0.09
CA ARG A 118 -6.52 14.46 0.79
C ARG A 118 -5.09 14.26 0.32
N GLU A 119 -4.74 13.05 -0.13
CA GLU A 119 -3.41 12.73 -0.69
C GLU A 119 -3.13 13.57 -1.94
N LEU A 120 -4.09 13.67 -2.86
CA LEU A 120 -3.93 14.46 -4.09
C LEU A 120 -3.71 15.96 -3.79
N VAL A 121 -4.49 16.52 -2.88
CA VAL A 121 -4.33 17.93 -2.46
C VAL A 121 -3.03 18.11 -1.68
N ARG A 122 -2.69 17.19 -0.78
CA ARG A 122 -1.47 17.27 0.06
C ARG A 122 -0.18 17.20 -0.76
N ASP A 123 -0.12 16.27 -1.71
CA ASP A 123 1.15 15.86 -2.33
C ASP A 123 1.36 16.51 -3.70
N TYR A 124 0.33 17.11 -4.29
CA TYR A 124 0.40 17.73 -5.62
C TYR A 124 -0.10 19.18 -5.60
N ASP A 125 0.21 19.93 -6.66
CA ASP A 125 -0.21 21.33 -6.79
C ASP A 125 -1.68 21.46 -7.20
N LEU A 126 -2.56 20.93 -6.34
CA LEU A 126 -3.99 21.00 -6.47
C LEU A 126 -4.54 21.76 -5.25
N PRO A 127 -5.10 22.97 -5.44
CA PRO A 127 -5.58 23.76 -4.30
C PRO A 127 -6.73 23.05 -3.59
N ARG A 128 -7.64 22.44 -4.36
CA ARG A 128 -8.80 21.75 -3.84
C ARG A 128 -9.24 20.57 -4.71
N ALA A 129 -9.77 19.56 -4.07
CA ALA A 129 -10.45 18.44 -4.70
C ALA A 129 -11.70 18.06 -3.90
N PHE A 130 -12.65 17.41 -4.55
CA PHE A 130 -13.95 17.04 -3.98
C PHE A 130 -14.21 15.56 -4.11
N ILE A 131 -15.03 15.01 -3.23
CA ILE A 131 -15.61 13.68 -3.34
C ILE A 131 -17.13 13.79 -3.42
N SER A 132 -17.71 13.08 -4.39
CA SER A 132 -19.12 12.82 -4.46
C SER A 132 -19.42 11.52 -3.74
N TYR A 133 -20.47 11.49 -2.95
CA TYR A 133 -21.05 10.26 -2.45
C TYR A 133 -22.41 10.12 -3.12
N GLU A 134 -22.65 9.04 -3.85
CA GLU A 134 -23.99 8.68 -4.30
C GLU A 134 -24.85 8.37 -3.06
N ARG A 135 -25.49 9.40 -2.50
CA ARG A 135 -26.54 9.23 -1.49
C ARG A 135 -27.90 9.24 -2.18
N PRO A 136 -28.93 8.60 -1.58
CA PRO A 136 -30.32 8.68 -2.04
C PRO A 136 -30.87 10.12 -2.15
N HIS A 137 -30.18 11.12 -1.58
CA HIS A 137 -30.57 12.54 -1.58
C HIS A 137 -29.57 13.47 -2.29
N GLY A 138 -28.64 12.94 -3.10
CA GLY A 138 -27.97 13.71 -4.17
C GLY A 138 -26.91 14.75 -3.79
N VAL A 139 -26.27 14.67 -2.62
CA VAL A 139 -25.29 15.71 -2.19
C VAL A 139 -23.84 15.31 -2.46
N LEU A 140 -23.13 16.14 -3.24
CA LEU A 140 -21.68 16.16 -3.39
C LEU A 140 -21.06 16.73 -2.10
N GLU A 141 -20.43 15.91 -1.26
CA GLU A 141 -19.87 16.38 0.02
C GLU A 141 -18.59 15.66 0.39
N THR A 142 -17.45 16.28 0.10
CA THR A 142 -16.37 16.62 1.03
C THR A 142 -15.27 17.25 0.19
N HIS A 143 -14.63 18.33 0.65
CA HIS A 143 -13.47 18.89 -0.02
C HIS A 143 -12.21 18.65 0.80
N ALA A 144 -11.05 18.56 0.16
CA ALA A 144 -9.77 18.86 0.81
C ALA A 144 -9.27 20.16 0.18
N ASN A 145 -8.92 21.15 0.98
CA ASN A 145 -8.38 22.41 0.52
C ASN A 145 -7.20 22.83 1.39
N TRP A 146 -6.23 23.50 0.78
CA TRP A 146 -5.19 24.18 1.54
C TRP A 146 -5.73 25.43 2.20
N MET A 147 -5.29 25.65 3.44
CA MET A 147 -5.45 26.93 4.11
C MET A 147 -4.08 27.35 4.64
N GLU A 148 -3.56 28.43 4.07
CA GLU A 148 -2.43 29.18 4.62
C GLU A 148 -3.03 30.25 5.53
N ASP A 149 -3.13 29.95 6.82
CA ASP A 149 -3.69 30.92 7.77
C ASP A 149 -3.15 30.68 9.20
N HIS A 150 -3.04 31.77 9.95
CA HIS A 150 -2.82 31.77 11.39
C HIS A 150 -3.98 31.10 12.17
N SER A 151 -5.10 30.83 11.50
CA SER A 151 -6.26 30.11 12.04
C SER A 151 -6.10 28.58 12.03
N CYS A 152 -5.04 28.02 11.45
CA CYS A 152 -4.75 26.59 11.61
C CYS A 152 -4.60 26.30 13.12
N PRO A 153 -5.50 25.51 13.73
CA PRO A 153 -5.45 25.30 15.17
C PRO A 153 -4.10 24.70 15.55
N PRO A 154 -3.44 25.19 16.63
CA PRO A 154 -2.16 24.67 17.05
C PRO A 154 -2.29 23.16 17.24
N THR A 155 -1.43 22.41 16.55
CA THR A 155 -1.34 20.94 16.54
C THR A 155 -1.53 20.39 17.96
N GLY A 156 -2.74 19.97 18.32
CA GLY A 156 -2.98 19.80 19.77
C GLY A 156 -4.36 19.41 20.25
N ARG A 157 -5.16 18.70 19.45
CA ARG A 157 -6.17 17.70 19.89
C ARG A 157 -7.01 17.36 18.68
N TRP A 158 -6.82 16.16 18.16
CA TRP A 158 -7.96 15.47 17.57
C TRP A 158 -8.98 15.32 18.70
N ASP A 159 -10.01 16.17 18.75
CA ASP A 159 -11.14 15.92 19.62
C ASP A 159 -11.88 14.71 19.04
N SER A 160 -11.56 13.53 19.57
CA SER A 160 -12.20 12.27 19.21
C SER A 160 -13.67 12.22 19.65
N ARG A 161 -14.17 13.24 20.37
CA ARG A 161 -15.61 13.53 20.47
C ARG A 161 -16.07 14.09 19.13
N ARG A 162 -16.15 13.22 18.12
CA ARG A 162 -16.75 13.54 16.84
C ARG A 162 -18.14 14.15 17.10
N PRO A 163 -18.41 15.44 16.80
CA PRO A 163 -19.73 15.75 16.30
C PRO A 163 -19.92 14.86 15.08
N ASP A 164 -21.09 14.24 14.99
CA ASP A 164 -21.48 13.38 13.89
C ASP A 164 -20.78 13.82 12.57
N PRO A 165 -20.00 12.95 11.87
CA PRO A 165 -19.40 13.29 10.58
C PRO A 165 -20.47 13.70 9.54
N TRP A 166 -21.74 13.48 9.84
CA TRP A 166 -22.90 13.89 9.05
C TRP A 166 -23.51 15.22 9.50
N SER A 167 -23.08 15.82 10.61
CA SER A 167 -23.48 17.17 11.00
C SER A 167 -23.00 18.18 9.96
N ASN A 168 -23.89 19.09 9.56
CA ASN A 168 -23.64 20.11 8.53
C ASN A 168 -22.52 21.11 8.88
N THR A 169 -21.99 21.04 10.10
CA THR A 169 -20.95 21.90 10.65
C THR A 169 -19.63 21.19 10.92
N SER A 170 -19.51 19.89 10.61
CA SER A 170 -18.27 19.15 10.82
C SER A 170 -17.18 19.62 9.85
N GLN A 171 -16.26 20.41 10.39
CA GLN A 171 -15.04 20.85 9.75
C GLN A 171 -13.88 20.09 10.40
N SER A 172 -12.96 19.57 9.58
CA SER A 172 -11.75 18.93 10.07
C SER A 172 -10.53 19.64 9.54
N PHE A 173 -9.53 19.78 10.42
CA PHE A 173 -8.23 20.36 10.10
C PHE A 173 -7.19 19.28 10.36
N THR A 174 -6.34 19.01 9.37
CA THR A 174 -5.23 18.07 9.49
C THR A 174 -3.93 18.84 9.27
N SER A 175 -3.02 18.76 10.23
CA SER A 175 -1.68 19.33 10.09
C SER A 175 -0.91 18.62 9.00
N VAL A 176 -0.18 19.41 8.21
CA VAL A 176 0.64 18.90 7.11
C VAL A 176 2.05 18.63 7.60
N TYR A 177 2.64 17.55 7.12
CA TYR A 177 3.99 17.14 7.47
C TYR A 177 4.90 17.31 6.25
N ALA A 178 6.11 17.80 6.48
CA ALA A 178 7.14 17.78 5.45
C ALA A 178 7.42 16.34 5.02
N HIS A 179 7.46 16.12 3.71
CA HIS A 179 7.77 14.80 3.18
C HIS A 179 9.24 14.52 3.48
N SER A 180 9.52 13.48 4.26
CA SER A 180 10.88 13.03 4.50
C SER A 180 11.11 11.73 3.75
N THR A 181 12.20 11.68 2.99
CA THR A 181 12.70 10.45 2.38
C THR A 181 13.25 9.48 3.42
N ASP A 182 13.50 9.96 4.65
CA ASP A 182 13.93 9.13 5.76
C ASP A 182 12.73 8.72 6.63
N PRO A 183 12.28 7.44 6.58
CA PRO A 183 11.17 6.94 7.37
C PRO A 183 11.45 6.96 8.88
N SER A 184 12.71 7.10 9.30
CA SER A 184 13.09 7.23 10.71
C SER A 184 13.05 8.67 11.21
N SER A 185 12.98 9.65 10.31
CA SER A 185 12.89 11.04 10.71
C SER A 185 11.52 11.36 11.32
N PRO A 186 11.47 12.12 12.43
CA PRO A 186 10.20 12.55 12.99
C PRO A 186 9.47 13.43 11.97
N ARG A 187 8.19 13.12 11.73
CA ARG A 187 7.33 13.93 10.86
C ARG A 187 7.29 15.37 11.40
N ARG A 188 7.94 16.29 10.70
CA ARG A 188 7.92 17.72 11.06
C ARG A 188 6.65 18.33 10.50
N THR A 189 5.79 18.85 11.37
CA THR A 189 4.66 19.66 10.92
C THR A 189 5.17 20.95 10.31
N ILE A 190 4.54 21.40 9.23
CA ILE A 190 4.84 22.69 8.61
C ILE A 190 4.01 23.75 9.34
N PRO A 191 4.62 24.67 10.11
CA PRO A 191 3.85 25.67 10.86
C PRO A 191 3.02 26.56 9.93
N GLY A 192 1.79 26.87 10.34
CA GLY A 192 0.88 27.74 9.56
C GLY A 192 0.21 27.06 8.35
N LEU A 193 0.40 25.75 8.18
CA LEU A 193 -0.13 25.01 7.04
C LEU A 193 -1.04 23.86 7.51
N CYS A 194 -2.28 23.86 7.02
CA CYS A 194 -3.24 22.80 7.30
C CYS A 194 -4.10 22.43 6.09
N LEU A 195 -4.50 21.16 6.05
CA LEU A 195 -5.54 20.65 5.16
C LEU A 195 -6.88 20.83 5.84
N TYR A 196 -7.77 21.57 5.20
CA TYR A 196 -9.14 21.79 5.61
C TYR A 196 -10.07 20.85 4.85
N SER A 197 -10.98 20.19 5.56
CA SER A 197 -12.03 19.38 4.97
C SER A 197 -13.40 19.65 5.58
N GLY A 198 -14.41 19.81 4.73
CA GLY A 198 -15.79 20.04 5.12
C GLY A 198 -16.78 19.93 3.94
N LYS A 199 -18.03 20.34 4.17
CA LYS A 199 -19.09 20.32 3.14
C LYS A 199 -19.05 21.58 2.29
N ARG A 200 -18.90 21.42 0.97
CA ARG A 200 -18.96 22.50 -0.01
C ARG A 200 -19.23 21.93 -1.41
N GLU A 201 -20.03 22.64 -2.20
CA GLU A 201 -20.28 22.29 -3.60
C GLU A 201 -19.14 22.77 -4.52
N PRO A 202 -18.80 22.02 -5.59
CA PRO A 202 -17.88 22.49 -6.61
C PRO A 202 -18.51 23.70 -7.34
N THR A 203 -17.70 24.75 -7.55
CA THR A 203 -18.17 26.01 -8.15
C THR A 203 -17.63 26.23 -9.55
N ARG A 204 -16.68 25.39 -9.98
CA ARG A 204 -16.02 25.46 -11.29
C ARG A 204 -16.47 24.29 -12.16
N ARG A 205 -15.97 24.26 -13.41
CA ARG A 205 -16.21 23.13 -14.31
C ARG A 205 -15.66 21.85 -13.69
N ILE A 206 -16.40 20.76 -13.81
CA ILE A 206 -16.09 19.52 -13.08
C ILE A 206 -15.27 18.56 -13.96
N MET A 207 -14.12 18.15 -13.46
CA MET A 207 -13.38 16.98 -13.94
C MET A 207 -13.78 15.78 -13.08
N GLN A 208 -14.53 14.84 -13.63
CA GLN A 208 -15.01 13.67 -12.90
C GLN A 208 -13.94 12.59 -12.90
N ILE A 209 -13.69 12.00 -11.74
CA ILE A 209 -12.72 10.92 -11.53
C ILE A 209 -13.44 9.76 -10.87
N GLU A 210 -13.46 8.60 -11.49
CA GLU A 210 -13.98 7.37 -10.89
C GLU A 210 -12.85 6.39 -10.66
N VAL A 211 -12.77 5.81 -9.46
CA VAL A 211 -11.76 4.82 -9.09
C VAL A 211 -12.44 3.47 -8.95
N ALA A 212 -12.29 2.61 -9.95
CA ALA A 212 -12.79 1.24 -9.91
C ALA A 212 -11.68 0.30 -9.42
N ARG A 213 -11.85 -0.28 -8.23
CA ARG A 213 -10.88 -1.21 -7.66
C ARG A 213 -11.06 -2.60 -8.25
N GLN A 214 -9.99 -3.16 -8.83
CA GLN A 214 -9.97 -4.55 -9.29
C GLN A 214 -8.75 -5.28 -8.71
N VAL A 215 -8.95 -6.00 -7.62
CA VAL A 215 -7.88 -6.83 -7.07
C VAL A 215 -7.77 -8.08 -7.94
N GLU A 216 -6.71 -8.18 -8.72
CA GLU A 216 -6.40 -9.36 -9.52
C GLU A 216 -5.01 -9.87 -9.15
N THR A 217 -4.93 -11.10 -8.66
CA THR A 217 -3.64 -11.79 -8.47
C THR A 217 -3.36 -12.63 -9.70
N LYS A 218 -2.39 -12.22 -10.52
CA LYS A 218 -1.93 -12.97 -11.70
C LYS A 218 -0.51 -13.50 -11.48
N GLY A 219 -0.33 -14.80 -11.71
CA GLY A 219 1.00 -15.42 -11.74
C GLY A 219 1.69 -15.51 -10.37
N ILE A 220 3.02 -15.33 -10.35
CA ILE A 220 3.84 -15.42 -9.14
C ILE A 220 3.84 -14.12 -8.33
N VAL A 221 3.36 -13.04 -8.95
CA VAL A 221 3.43 -11.69 -8.42
C VAL A 221 2.07 -11.29 -7.88
N ASN A 222 2.05 -10.76 -6.66
CA ASN A 222 0.82 -10.21 -6.11
C ASN A 222 0.63 -8.81 -6.69
N THR A 223 -0.37 -8.70 -7.57
CA THR A 223 -0.75 -7.46 -8.26
C THR A 223 -2.06 -6.93 -7.70
N GLU A 224 -2.20 -5.62 -7.68
CA GLU A 224 -3.46 -4.93 -7.48
C GLU A 224 -3.53 -3.83 -8.53
N THR A 225 -4.51 -3.94 -9.43
CA THR A 225 -4.73 -2.97 -10.50
C THR A 225 -6.00 -2.19 -10.18
N GLN A 226 -6.02 -0.89 -10.48
CA GLN A 226 -7.28 -0.13 -10.41
C GLN A 226 -7.44 0.62 -11.71
N THR A 227 -8.63 0.53 -12.30
CA THR A 227 -8.99 1.30 -13.48
C THR A 227 -9.58 2.61 -13.01
N LEU A 228 -9.03 3.70 -13.52
CA LEU A 228 -9.43 5.05 -13.18
C LEU A 228 -10.06 5.64 -14.43
N SER A 229 -11.31 6.07 -14.37
CA SER A 229 -11.92 6.79 -15.48
C SER A 229 -11.87 8.29 -15.18
N ILE A 230 -11.42 9.08 -16.15
CA ILE A 230 -11.45 10.54 -16.08
C ILE A 230 -12.38 11.03 -17.18
N THR A 231 -13.37 11.83 -16.79
CA THR A 231 -14.30 12.48 -17.72
C THR A 231 -14.16 13.99 -17.58
N SER A 232 -13.76 14.64 -18.66
CA SER A 232 -13.57 16.08 -18.73
C SER A 232 -14.90 16.82 -18.94
N PRO A 233 -14.93 18.14 -18.67
CA PRO A 233 -16.16 18.94 -18.79
C PRO A 233 -16.79 18.96 -20.20
N ASP A 234 -15.99 18.70 -21.24
CA ASP A 234 -16.43 18.61 -22.64
C ASP A 234 -16.97 17.21 -23.02
N GLY A 235 -17.00 16.28 -22.06
CA GLY A 235 -17.46 14.91 -22.24
C GLY A 235 -16.41 13.94 -22.78
N SER A 236 -15.17 14.40 -23.03
CA SER A 236 -14.09 13.47 -23.36
C SER A 236 -13.82 12.55 -22.17
N ARG A 237 -13.60 11.27 -22.45
CA ARG A 237 -13.35 10.26 -21.43
C ARG A 237 -12.09 9.48 -21.79
N GLY A 238 -11.24 9.26 -20.81
CA GLY A 238 -10.13 8.32 -20.91
C GLY A 238 -10.04 7.44 -19.68
N GLU A 239 -9.31 6.35 -19.85
CA GLU A 239 -9.08 5.36 -18.81
C GLU A 239 -7.58 5.32 -18.51
N LEU A 240 -7.26 5.30 -17.23
CA LEU A 240 -5.92 5.15 -16.70
C LEU A 240 -5.86 3.89 -15.86
N HIS A 241 -4.69 3.30 -15.77
CA HIS A 241 -4.45 2.14 -14.94
C HIS A 241 -3.46 2.48 -13.83
N SER A 242 -3.86 2.24 -12.59
CA SER A 242 -2.95 2.22 -11.45
C SER A 242 -2.49 0.80 -11.20
N LEU A 243 -1.29 0.67 -10.66
CA LEU A 243 -0.67 -0.64 -10.43
C LEU A 243 0.06 -0.64 -9.09
N ARG A 244 -0.21 -1.66 -8.28
CA ARG A 244 0.58 -2.00 -7.10
C ARG A 244 1.10 -3.41 -7.24
N VAL A 245 2.42 -3.55 -7.15
CA VAL A 245 3.09 -4.84 -7.35
C VAL A 245 3.94 -5.17 -6.14
N LYS A 246 3.83 -6.41 -5.65
CA LYS A 246 4.62 -6.92 -4.53
C LYS A 246 5.48 -8.11 -4.95
N PRO A 247 6.66 -7.87 -5.56
CA PRO A 247 7.56 -8.95 -5.92
C PRO A 247 8.11 -9.66 -4.68
N LEU A 248 8.56 -10.90 -4.87
CA LEU A 248 9.31 -11.65 -3.86
C LEU A 248 10.57 -10.88 -3.43
N ARG A 249 11.04 -11.08 -2.20
CA ARG A 249 12.36 -10.56 -1.80
C ARG A 249 13.46 -11.39 -2.46
N TRP A 250 14.69 -10.88 -2.45
CA TRP A 250 15.84 -11.60 -3.01
C TRP A 250 16.28 -12.82 -2.19
N LEU A 251 15.96 -12.85 -0.90
CA LEU A 251 16.25 -13.97 -0.01
C LEU A 251 14.95 -14.66 0.41
N PRO A 252 14.94 -16.01 0.50
CA PRO A 252 13.76 -16.75 0.91
C PRO A 252 13.40 -16.39 2.34
N MET A 253 12.25 -15.75 2.49
CA MET A 253 11.69 -15.38 3.79
C MET A 253 10.33 -16.05 3.93
N PRO A 254 10.27 -17.38 4.16
CA PRO A 254 9.01 -18.06 4.38
C PRO A 254 8.38 -17.50 5.64
N ILE A 255 7.14 -17.07 5.54
CA ILE A 255 6.31 -16.67 6.66
C ILE A 255 5.20 -17.70 6.77
N ALA A 256 5.19 -18.38 7.90
CA ALA A 256 4.17 -19.33 8.26
C ALA A 256 3.56 -18.88 9.60
N GLY A 257 2.24 -18.68 9.61
CA GLY A 257 1.56 -18.43 10.87
C GLY A 257 0.08 -18.14 10.72
N CYS A 258 -0.59 -18.10 11.86
CA CYS A 258 -2.03 -17.83 11.91
C CYS A 258 -2.29 -16.57 12.75
N GLY A 259 -3.31 -15.83 12.35
CA GLY A 259 -3.70 -14.60 13.03
C GLY A 259 -5.18 -14.29 12.87
N LEU A 260 -5.66 -13.36 13.70
CA LEU A 260 -7.02 -12.86 13.61
C LEU A 260 -7.12 -11.84 12.46
N VAL A 261 -7.96 -12.14 11.47
CA VAL A 261 -8.26 -11.21 10.38
C VAL A 261 -9.42 -10.31 10.83
N SER A 262 -9.12 -9.03 11.07
CA SER A 262 -10.08 -8.07 11.66
C SER A 262 -11.33 -7.82 10.82
N SER A 263 -11.30 -8.09 9.51
CA SER A 263 -12.45 -7.87 8.63
C SER A 263 -13.55 -8.93 8.76
N VAL A 264 -13.21 -10.16 9.18
CA VAL A 264 -14.14 -11.30 9.22
C VAL A 264 -14.14 -12.05 10.56
N SER A 265 -13.47 -11.52 11.59
CA SER A 265 -13.35 -12.13 12.92
C SER A 265 -13.03 -13.63 12.87
N LYS A 266 -12.08 -14.00 11.98
CA LYS A 266 -11.71 -15.40 11.73
C LYS A 266 -10.23 -15.61 11.95
N TRP A 267 -9.89 -16.78 12.50
CA TRP A 267 -8.53 -17.26 12.61
C TRP A 267 -8.10 -17.83 11.26
N GLU A 268 -7.18 -17.16 10.59
CA GLU A 268 -6.69 -17.60 9.27
C GLU A 268 -5.18 -17.80 9.31
N CYS A 269 -4.75 -18.89 8.67
CA CYS A 269 -3.36 -19.26 8.56
C CYS A 269 -2.84 -18.90 7.18
N VAL A 270 -1.65 -18.31 7.13
CA VAL A 270 -0.95 -17.93 5.91
C VAL A 270 0.36 -18.69 5.88
N PHE A 271 0.63 -19.30 4.72
CA PHE A 271 1.95 -19.79 4.35
C PHE A 271 2.31 -19.12 3.03
N ASP A 272 3.18 -18.12 3.10
CA ASP A 272 3.64 -17.36 1.93
C ASP A 272 5.10 -16.96 2.12
N PHE A 273 5.71 -16.40 1.09
CA PHE A 273 7.00 -15.73 1.22
C PHE A 273 6.79 -14.26 1.47
N LEU A 274 7.61 -13.68 2.35
CA LEU A 274 7.63 -12.24 2.53
C LEU A 274 8.00 -11.57 1.20
N ARG A 275 7.15 -10.63 0.80
CA ARG A 275 7.31 -9.80 -0.40
C ARG A 275 7.77 -8.39 -0.01
N LYS A 276 8.31 -7.62 -0.95
CA LYS A 276 8.59 -6.20 -0.70
C LYS A 276 7.28 -5.50 -0.32
N LYS A 277 7.34 -4.61 0.67
CA LYS A 277 6.20 -3.74 1.00
C LYS A 277 6.00 -2.74 -0.13
N THR A 278 4.76 -2.35 -0.37
CA THR A 278 4.40 -1.34 -1.39
C THR A 278 5.14 -0.01 -1.18
N ILE A 279 5.43 0.36 0.08
CA ILE A 279 6.12 1.62 0.37
C ILE A 279 7.61 1.56 -0.03
N ASP A 280 8.23 0.37 0.01
CA ASP A 280 9.66 0.18 -0.26
C ASP A 280 9.95 -0.14 -1.74
N SER A 281 8.93 -0.08 -2.60
CA SER A 281 9.05 -0.41 -4.02
C SER A 281 8.48 0.69 -4.90
N GLU A 282 8.96 1.92 -4.72
CA GLU A 282 8.64 3.05 -5.61
C GLU A 282 8.81 2.66 -7.09
N ASP A 283 9.84 1.85 -7.39
CA ASP A 283 10.10 1.32 -8.73
C ASP A 283 8.87 0.65 -9.36
N TYR A 284 8.10 -0.11 -8.58
CA TYR A 284 7.02 -0.96 -9.09
C TYR A 284 5.60 -0.48 -8.78
N ASN A 285 5.46 0.68 -8.14
CA ASN A 285 4.15 1.19 -7.78
C ASN A 285 3.82 2.43 -8.60
N ARG A 286 2.59 2.42 -9.09
CA ARG A 286 1.90 3.54 -9.73
C ARG A 286 0.62 3.76 -8.92
N PRO A 287 0.71 4.36 -7.72
CA PRO A 287 -0.47 4.58 -6.90
C PRO A 287 -1.48 5.44 -7.66
N PRO A 288 -2.78 5.25 -7.42
CA PRO A 288 -3.83 5.96 -8.16
C PRO A 288 -3.63 7.47 -8.23
N MET A 289 -3.23 8.11 -7.13
CA MET A 289 -3.09 9.57 -7.07
C MET A 289 -1.93 10.07 -7.93
N LEU A 290 -0.81 9.34 -8.01
CA LEU A 290 0.30 9.67 -8.90
C LEU A 290 -0.11 9.61 -10.37
N VAL A 291 -0.86 8.56 -10.74
CA VAL A 291 -1.34 8.37 -12.11
C VAL A 291 -2.31 9.48 -12.50
N ILE A 292 -3.27 9.81 -11.62
CA ILE A 292 -4.21 10.92 -11.82
C ILE A 292 -3.47 12.24 -11.93
N ALA A 293 -2.55 12.53 -11.00
CA ALA A 293 -1.79 13.78 -11.00
C ALA A 293 -1.02 13.98 -12.31
N ARG A 294 -0.30 12.95 -12.78
CA ARG A 294 0.42 13.00 -14.06
C ARG A 294 -0.52 13.21 -15.25
N ALA A 295 -1.67 12.52 -15.28
CA ALA A 295 -2.65 12.65 -16.36
C ALA A 295 -3.30 14.06 -16.40
N LEU A 296 -3.44 14.70 -15.24
CA LEU A 296 -3.92 16.08 -15.10
C LEU A 296 -2.80 17.13 -15.23
N GLY A 297 -1.54 16.73 -15.40
CA GLY A 297 -0.40 17.66 -15.49
C GLY A 297 -0.07 18.37 -14.18
N LEU A 298 -0.42 17.78 -13.04
CA LEU A 298 -0.10 18.32 -11.71
C LEU A 298 1.34 17.99 -11.33
N ASN A 299 2.03 18.97 -10.75
CA ASN A 299 3.38 18.78 -10.20
C ASN A 299 3.32 18.29 -8.76
N GLU A 300 4.31 17.50 -8.34
CA GLU A 300 4.53 17.21 -6.92
C GLU A 300 4.86 18.50 -6.18
N ARG A 301 4.27 18.64 -5.00
CA ARG A 301 4.46 19.82 -4.16
C ARG A 301 5.74 19.66 -3.34
N GLN A 302 6.67 20.60 -3.50
CA GLN A 302 7.93 20.63 -2.74
C GLN A 302 7.72 21.43 -1.44
N PHE A 303 8.08 20.85 -0.30
CA PHE A 303 8.01 21.44 1.04
C PHE A 303 9.35 21.38 1.76
#